data_AF-A0AAV9K9W0-F1
#
_entry.id   AF-A0AAV9K9W0-F1
#
_cell.length_a   1.000
_cell.length_b   1.000
_cell.length_c   1.000
_cell.angle_alpha   90.00
_cell.angle_beta   90.00
_cell.angle_gamma   90.00
#
_symmetry.space_group_name_H-M   'P 1'
#
loop_
_entity.id
_entity.type
_entity.pdbx_description
1 polymer ?
#
loop_
_entity_poly.entity_id
_entity_poly.type
_entity_poly.pdbx_seq_one_letter_code
_entity_poly.pdbx_strand_id
1 'polypeptide(L)'
;MEIGLAVGGAFLSSALNVLFDRLAPQGDLLNMFRKQNHHVRLLKKLKMTLRGLQIVLSDAENKQASNPSVGDWLNELRDAVDSAENLIEEVNYEVLRLTVEDQHQNIAETSNQQVSDLNLCLSDDFVLNMKDKLEETIETLEVLEEQIGLLGLKENFGSTKQETRTPSTSVDESYIFGRQREKEDLIDRLLSEDASGKKLTVVPIVGMGDLGKTTLAKAVYND
;
A
#
# COMPACT_ATOMS: atom_id res chain seq x y z
N MET A 1 -13.34 -6.64 21.55
CA MET A 1 -12.86 -5.34 21.03
C MET A 1 -11.80 -5.69 20.00
N GLU A 2 -12.22 -5.89 18.75
CA GLU A 2 -11.28 -6.20 17.66
C GLU A 2 -10.43 -4.97 17.42
N ILE A 3 -9.12 -5.12 17.64
CA ILE A 3 -8.14 -4.15 17.21
C ILE A 3 -7.98 -4.42 15.71
N GLY A 4 -8.92 -3.90 14.91
CA GLY A 4 -8.79 -3.84 13.46
C GLY A 4 -7.56 -3.00 13.17
N LEU A 5 -6.42 -3.67 12.99
CA LEU A 5 -5.16 -3.06 12.61
C LEU A 5 -5.45 -2.25 11.33
N ALA A 6 -5.21 -0.95 11.37
CA ALA A 6 -5.33 0.00 10.26
C ALA A 6 -4.27 -0.27 9.16
N VAL A 7 -4.26 -1.49 8.62
CA VAL A 7 -3.27 -1.99 7.65
C VAL A 7 -3.81 -1.95 6.22
N GLY A 8 -5.14 -1.95 6.04
CA GLY A 8 -5.76 -1.95 4.71
C GLY A 8 -5.38 -0.73 3.86
N GLY A 9 -5.17 0.41 4.50
CA GLY A 9 -4.79 1.66 3.84
C GLY A 9 -3.39 1.73 3.27
N ALA A 10 -2.42 1.30 4.08
CA ALA A 10 -1.03 1.17 3.65
C ALA A 10 -0.92 0.15 2.51
N PHE A 11 -1.72 -0.93 2.56
CA PHE A 11 -1.81 -1.91 1.49
C PHE A 11 -2.34 -1.27 0.19
N LEU A 12 -3.54 -0.66 0.20
CA LEU A 12 -4.13 -0.07 -1.00
C LEU A 12 -3.26 1.04 -1.59
N SER A 13 -2.70 1.91 -0.75
CA SER A 13 -1.77 2.95 -1.20
C SER A 13 -0.55 2.34 -1.90
N SER A 14 0.01 1.25 -1.38
CA SER A 14 1.15 0.57 -1.98
C SER A 14 0.78 -0.12 -3.30
N ALA A 15 -0.35 -0.83 -3.36
CA ALA A 15 -0.83 -1.50 -4.56
C ALA A 15 -1.11 -0.49 -5.69
N LEU A 16 -1.75 0.64 -5.37
CA LEU A 16 -1.99 1.71 -6.34
C LEU A 16 -0.69 2.28 -6.92
N ASN A 17 0.36 2.45 -6.10
CA ASN A 17 1.66 2.90 -6.60
C ASN A 17 2.27 1.90 -7.58
N VAL A 18 2.22 0.61 -7.27
CA VAL A 18 2.68 -0.46 -8.18
C VAL A 18 1.90 -0.41 -9.49
N LEU A 19 0.57 -0.28 -9.43
CA LEU A 19 -0.27 -0.13 -10.63
C LEU A 19 0.10 1.13 -11.43
N PHE A 20 0.37 2.26 -10.78
CA PHE A 20 0.74 3.49 -11.50
C PHE A 20 2.08 3.40 -12.22
N ASP A 21 3.04 2.69 -11.62
CA ASP A 21 4.34 2.41 -12.23
C ASP A 21 4.19 1.46 -13.42
N ARG A 22 3.41 0.38 -13.28
CA ARG A 22 3.11 -0.55 -14.38
C ARG A 22 2.30 0.11 -15.52
N LEU A 23 1.41 1.05 -15.18
CA LEU A 23 0.62 1.87 -16.12
C LEU A 23 1.35 3.16 -16.56
N ALA A 24 2.66 3.30 -16.33
CA ALA A 24 3.41 4.45 -16.78
C ALA A 24 3.54 4.45 -18.32
N PRO A 25 3.63 5.63 -18.98
CA PRO A 25 3.81 5.72 -20.44
C PRO A 25 5.00 4.92 -20.98
N GLN A 26 6.03 4.74 -20.15
CA GLN A 26 7.23 3.95 -20.43
C GLN A 26 7.15 2.49 -19.94
N GLY A 27 6.04 2.07 -19.33
CA GLY A 27 5.84 0.74 -18.79
C GLY A 27 5.65 -0.30 -19.89
N ASP A 28 6.10 -1.53 -19.60
CA ASP A 28 6.11 -2.65 -20.55
C ASP A 28 4.71 -2.95 -21.10
N LEU A 29 3.68 -2.85 -20.25
CA LEU A 29 2.30 -3.15 -20.60
C LEU A 29 1.73 -2.18 -21.66
N LEU A 30 2.00 -0.87 -21.54
CA LEU A 30 1.56 0.12 -22.53
C LEU A 30 2.28 -0.04 -23.87
N ASN A 31 3.56 -0.45 -23.84
CA ASN A 31 4.32 -0.73 -25.06
C ASN A 31 3.80 -1.95 -25.81
N MET A 32 3.34 -2.99 -25.09
CA MET A 32 2.77 -4.19 -25.72
C MET A 32 1.46 -3.91 -26.45
N PHE A 33 0.59 -3.10 -25.85
CA PHE A 33 -0.69 -2.72 -26.47
C PHE A 33 -0.59 -1.52 -27.41
N ARG A 34 0.62 -1.04 -27.73
CA ARG A 34 0.83 0.16 -28.56
C ARG A 34 0.20 0.06 -29.95
N LYS A 35 0.08 -1.15 -30.49
CA LYS A 35 -0.61 -1.42 -31.77
C LYS A 35 -2.14 -1.44 -31.65
N GLN A 36 -2.68 -1.53 -30.44
CA GLN A 36 -4.10 -1.65 -30.14
C GLN A 36 -4.62 -0.41 -29.40
N ASN A 37 -4.99 0.62 -30.18
CA ASN A 37 -5.42 1.93 -29.66
C ASN A 37 -6.54 1.87 -28.61
N HIS A 38 -7.41 0.86 -28.67
CA HIS A 38 -8.50 0.69 -27.70
C HIS A 38 -7.99 0.36 -26.29
N HIS A 39 -7.04 -0.57 -26.16
CA HIS A 39 -6.48 -1.00 -24.88
C HIS A 39 -5.71 0.13 -24.21
N VAL A 40 -4.93 0.89 -24.99
CA VAL A 40 -4.24 2.10 -24.50
C VAL A 40 -5.23 3.10 -23.90
N ARG A 41 -6.40 3.28 -24.52
CA ARG A 41 -7.46 4.16 -24.00
C ARG A 41 -8.04 3.64 -22.69
N LEU A 42 -8.33 2.35 -22.59
CA LEU A 42 -8.86 1.73 -21.37
C LEU A 42 -7.84 1.80 -20.22
N LEU A 43 -6.58 1.46 -20.46
CA LEU A 43 -5.51 1.54 -19.45
C LEU A 43 -5.31 2.97 -18.94
N LYS A 44 -5.41 3.96 -19.83
CA LYS A 44 -5.37 5.37 -19.45
C LYS A 44 -6.58 5.75 -18.60
N LYS A 45 -7.77 5.25 -18.95
CA LYS A 45 -9.01 5.46 -18.19
C LYS A 45 -8.88 4.85 -16.78
N LEU A 46 -8.48 3.59 -16.67
CA LEU A 46 -8.18 2.92 -15.40
C LEU A 46 -7.25 3.77 -14.53
N LYS A 47 -6.11 4.22 -15.08
CA LYS A 47 -5.15 5.06 -14.36
C LYS A 47 -5.77 6.37 -13.84
N MET A 48 -6.66 6.99 -14.60
CA MET A 48 -7.32 8.24 -14.22
C MET A 48 -8.32 8.00 -13.08
N THR A 49 -9.16 6.96 -13.18
CA THR A 49 -10.14 6.60 -12.14
C THR A 49 -9.44 6.22 -10.83
N LEU A 50 -8.39 5.38 -10.88
CA LEU A 50 -7.60 5.02 -9.70
C LEU A 50 -6.95 6.23 -9.02
N ARG A 51 -6.54 7.25 -9.79
CA ARG A 51 -6.03 8.52 -9.22
C ARG A 51 -7.13 9.30 -8.52
N GLY A 52 -8.33 9.36 -9.09
CA GLY A 52 -9.50 9.99 -8.46
C GLY A 52 -9.84 9.33 -7.12
N LEU A 53 -9.78 8.00 -7.05
CA LEU A 53 -10.04 7.24 -5.83
C LEU A 53 -8.92 7.39 -4.77
N GLN A 54 -7.66 7.50 -5.20
CA GLN A 54 -6.50 7.61 -4.28
C GLN A 54 -6.61 8.80 -3.32
N ILE A 55 -7.15 9.93 -3.77
CA ILE A 55 -7.15 11.19 -2.99
C ILE A 55 -8.06 11.12 -1.74
N VAL A 56 -9.03 10.21 -1.73
CA VAL A 56 -9.99 10.05 -0.63
C VAL A 56 -9.65 8.87 0.29
N LEU A 57 -8.66 8.06 -0.08
CA LEU A 57 -8.32 6.81 0.61
C LEU A 57 -7.99 7.04 2.09
N SER A 58 -7.18 8.05 2.41
CA SER A 58 -6.86 8.38 3.81
C SER A 58 -8.07 8.83 4.63
N ASP A 59 -9.04 9.53 4.03
CA ASP A 59 -10.26 9.94 4.75
C ASP A 59 -11.21 8.74 4.94
N ALA A 60 -11.30 7.87 3.94
CA ALA A 60 -12.06 6.63 4.01
C ALA A 60 -11.54 5.71 5.12
N GLU A 61 -10.22 5.50 5.20
CA GLU A 61 -9.59 4.70 6.27
C GLU A 61 -9.91 5.22 7.67
N ASN A 62 -9.85 6.54 7.87
CA ASN A 62 -10.16 7.15 9.16
C ASN A 62 -11.65 6.97 9.54
N LYS A 63 -12.54 6.89 8.55
CA LYS A 63 -13.98 6.76 8.75
C LYS A 63 -14.45 5.31 8.84
N GLN A 64 -13.72 4.33 8.31
CA GLN A 64 -14.17 2.93 8.21
C GLN A 64 -14.59 2.32 9.55
N ALA A 65 -13.92 2.70 10.64
CA ALA A 65 -14.23 2.20 11.99
C ALA A 65 -15.54 2.75 12.56
N SER A 66 -15.96 3.93 12.07
CA SER A 66 -17.15 4.64 12.53
C SER A 66 -18.34 4.54 11.57
N ASN A 67 -18.09 4.21 10.30
CA ASN A 67 -19.09 4.12 9.25
C ASN A 67 -18.92 2.80 8.47
N PRO A 68 -19.77 1.79 8.74
CA PRO A 68 -19.71 0.50 8.05
C PRO A 68 -19.79 0.60 6.53
N SER A 69 -20.59 1.53 5.99
CA SER A 69 -20.72 1.72 4.54
C SER A 69 -19.43 2.19 3.88
N VAL A 70 -18.58 2.93 4.61
CA VAL A 70 -17.23 3.28 4.13
C VAL A 70 -16.30 2.07 4.18
N GLY A 71 -16.49 1.18 5.16
CA GLY A 71 -15.78 -0.10 5.22
C GLY A 71 -16.13 -1.02 4.03
N ASP A 72 -17.41 -1.15 3.72
CA ASP A 72 -17.88 -1.94 2.56
C ASP A 72 -17.31 -1.35 1.25
N TRP A 73 -17.39 -0.03 1.09
CA TRP A 73 -16.80 0.67 -0.06
C TRP A 73 -15.29 0.45 -0.20
N LEU A 74 -14.54 0.44 0.92
CA LEU A 74 -13.10 0.14 0.91
C LEU A 74 -12.79 -1.31 0.52
N ASN A 75 -13.64 -2.25 0.92
CA ASN A 75 -13.50 -3.66 0.54
C ASN A 75 -13.75 -3.83 -0.96
N GLU A 76 -14.80 -3.21 -1.50
CA GLU A 76 -15.08 -3.23 -2.95
C GLU A 76 -13.95 -2.56 -3.74
N LEU A 77 -13.41 -1.44 -3.25
CA LEU A 77 -12.24 -0.80 -3.86
C LEU A 77 -11.03 -1.74 -3.88
N ARG A 78 -10.81 -2.48 -2.81
CA ARG A 78 -9.73 -3.46 -2.73
C ARG A 78 -9.91 -4.58 -3.74
N ASP A 79 -11.10 -5.17 -3.83
CA ASP A 79 -11.38 -6.23 -4.78
C ASP A 79 -11.17 -5.76 -6.23
N ALA A 80 -11.55 -4.52 -6.55
CA ALA A 80 -11.33 -3.92 -7.87
C ALA A 80 -9.84 -3.65 -8.16
N VAL A 81 -9.08 -3.20 -7.17
CA VAL A 81 -7.62 -3.00 -7.28
C VAL A 81 -6.89 -4.34 -7.46
N ASP A 82 -7.25 -5.35 -6.68
CA ASP A 82 -6.70 -6.71 -6.78
C ASP A 82 -7.03 -7.31 -8.17
N SER A 83 -8.25 -7.06 -8.69
CA SER A 83 -8.63 -7.46 -10.05
C SER A 83 -7.76 -6.78 -11.11
N ALA A 84 -7.51 -5.47 -10.99
CA ALA A 84 -6.63 -4.75 -11.89
C ALA A 84 -5.18 -5.28 -11.85
N GLU A 85 -4.66 -5.60 -10.66
CA GLU A 85 -3.32 -6.18 -10.50
C GLU A 85 -3.23 -7.57 -11.14
N ASN A 86 -4.21 -8.43 -10.88
CA ASN A 86 -4.29 -9.76 -11.46
C ASN A 86 -4.29 -9.71 -13.00
N LEU A 87 -5.02 -8.78 -13.61
CA LEU A 87 -5.04 -8.62 -15.07
C LEU A 87 -3.66 -8.25 -15.63
N ILE A 88 -2.95 -7.36 -14.96
CA ILE A 88 -1.60 -6.97 -15.36
C ILE A 88 -0.64 -8.15 -15.24
N GLU A 89 -0.79 -8.97 -14.20
CA GLU A 89 0.02 -10.17 -14.01
C GLU A 89 -0.28 -11.26 -15.03
N GLU A 90 -1.55 -11.45 -15.39
CA GLU A 90 -1.99 -12.37 -16.45
C GLU A 90 -1.33 -11.99 -17.80
N VAL A 91 -1.29 -10.70 -18.13
CA VAL A 91 -0.59 -10.20 -19.32
C VAL A 91 0.91 -10.46 -19.26
N ASN A 92 1.55 -10.15 -18.14
CA ASN A 92 2.98 -10.37 -17.96
C ASN A 92 3.34 -11.86 -18.08
N TYR A 93 2.51 -12.73 -17.53
CA TYR A 93 2.68 -14.17 -17.63
C TYR A 93 2.60 -14.64 -19.10
N GLU A 94 1.59 -14.20 -19.84
CA GLU A 94 1.43 -14.56 -21.26
C GLU A 94 2.61 -14.12 -22.13
N VAL A 95 3.12 -12.91 -21.89
CA VAL A 95 4.34 -12.42 -22.56
C VAL A 95 5.53 -13.30 -22.29
N LEU A 96 5.74 -13.62 -21.02
CA LEU A 96 6.87 -14.44 -20.61
C LEU A 96 6.76 -15.84 -21.21
N ARG A 97 5.56 -16.43 -21.21
CA ARG A 97 5.29 -17.74 -21.83
C ARG A 97 5.64 -17.73 -23.31
N LEU A 98 5.11 -16.77 -24.07
CA LEU A 98 5.39 -16.64 -25.51
C LEU A 98 6.89 -16.40 -25.78
N THR A 99 7.56 -15.62 -24.94
CA THR A 99 9.01 -15.37 -25.07
C THR A 99 9.82 -16.66 -24.87
N VAL A 100 9.45 -17.47 -23.87
CA VAL A 100 10.11 -18.75 -23.61
C VAL A 100 9.83 -19.76 -24.72
N GLU A 101 8.59 -19.85 -25.21
CA GLU A 101 8.21 -20.75 -26.31
C GLU A 101 8.94 -20.41 -27.62
N ASP A 102 9.02 -19.12 -27.97
CA ASP A 102 9.77 -18.63 -29.14
C ASP A 102 11.28 -18.95 -29.04
N GLN A 103 11.86 -18.83 -27.85
CA GLN A 103 13.26 -19.22 -27.62
C GLN A 103 13.50 -20.72 -27.83
N HIS A 104 12.54 -21.58 -27.45
CA HIS A 104 12.65 -23.02 -27.68
C HIS A 104 12.49 -23.40 -29.16
N GLN A 105 11.65 -22.69 -29.91
CA GLN A 105 11.51 -22.87 -31.37
C GLN A 105 12.76 -22.39 -32.13
N ASN A 106 13.33 -21.24 -31.76
CA ASN A 106 14.55 -20.71 -32.38
C ASN A 106 15.81 -21.56 -32.09
N ILE A 107 15.85 -22.33 -30.99
CA ILE A 107 16.96 -23.28 -30.72
C ILE A 107 16.88 -24.53 -31.62
N ALA A 108 15.68 -24.91 -32.08
CA ALA A 108 15.51 -26.03 -33.02
C ALA A 108 15.87 -25.65 -34.47
N GLU A 109 15.85 -24.36 -34.82
CA GLU A 109 16.13 -23.85 -36.17
C GLU A 109 17.41 -23.00 -36.18
N THR A 110 18.57 -23.66 -36.27
CA THR A 110 19.84 -22.96 -36.50
C THR A 110 19.86 -22.34 -37.90
N SER A 111 19.74 -21.01 -38.01
CA SER A 111 20.49 -20.15 -38.96
C SER A 111 19.86 -18.75 -39.10
N ASN A 112 20.58 -17.74 -38.60
CA ASN A 112 20.66 -16.38 -39.17
C ASN A 112 19.33 -15.63 -39.43
N GLN A 113 18.58 -15.27 -38.40
CA GLN A 113 17.65 -14.14 -38.51
C GLN A 113 17.82 -13.20 -37.31
N GLN A 114 17.95 -11.90 -37.63
CA GLN A 114 18.15 -10.83 -36.67
C GLN A 114 17.04 -10.83 -35.62
N VAL A 115 17.44 -10.83 -34.34
CA VAL A 115 16.56 -10.63 -33.19
C VAL A 115 16.14 -9.16 -33.17
N SER A 116 15.18 -8.79 -33.99
CA SER A 116 14.62 -7.44 -34.00
C SER A 116 13.15 -7.59 -34.36
N ASP A 117 12.32 -7.23 -33.37
CA ASP A 117 10.87 -7.30 -33.37
C ASP A 117 10.31 -8.70 -33.07
N LEU A 118 10.40 -9.07 -31.79
CA LEU A 118 9.47 -10.01 -31.16
C LEU A 118 8.03 -9.49 -31.39
N ASN A 119 7.42 -9.85 -32.51
CA ASN A 119 5.98 -9.72 -32.73
C ASN A 119 5.29 -10.78 -31.86
N LEU A 120 5.31 -10.57 -30.54
CA LEU A 120 4.50 -11.34 -29.59
C LEU A 120 3.05 -11.00 -29.89
N CYS A 121 2.45 -11.77 -30.80
CA CYS A 121 1.06 -11.61 -31.16
C CYS A 121 0.24 -12.38 -30.12
N LEU A 122 -0.23 -11.67 -29.10
CA LEU A 122 -1.24 -12.23 -28.20
C LEU A 122 -2.43 -12.73 -29.04
N SER A 123 -3.00 -13.88 -28.64
CA SER A 123 -4.19 -14.42 -29.31
C SER A 123 -5.33 -13.41 -29.26
N ASP A 124 -6.09 -13.28 -30.35
CA ASP A 124 -7.27 -12.41 -30.40
C ASP A 124 -8.27 -12.72 -29.28
N ASP A 125 -8.42 -14.00 -28.92
CA ASP A 125 -9.27 -14.47 -27.81
C ASP A 125 -8.77 -13.94 -26.45
N PHE A 126 -7.46 -13.99 -26.22
CA PHE A 126 -6.84 -13.45 -25.00
C PHE A 126 -7.03 -11.93 -24.91
N VAL A 127 -6.82 -11.22 -26.02
CA VAL A 127 -6.99 -9.77 -26.10
C VAL A 127 -8.43 -9.36 -25.82
N LEU A 128 -9.41 -10.08 -26.39
CA LEU A 128 -10.84 -9.82 -26.14
C LEU A 128 -11.22 -10.08 -24.68
N ASN A 129 -10.84 -11.23 -24.12
CA ASN A 129 -11.09 -11.55 -22.72
C ASN A 129 -10.47 -10.52 -21.76
N MET A 130 -9.24 -10.09 -22.04
CA MET A 130 -8.56 -9.01 -21.31
C MET A 130 -9.31 -7.68 -21.40
N LYS A 131 -9.84 -7.34 -22.57
CA LYS A 131 -10.62 -6.12 -22.78
C LYS A 131 -11.85 -6.12 -21.89
N ASP A 132 -12.61 -7.21 -21.91
CA ASP A 132 -13.89 -7.31 -21.21
C ASP A 132 -13.67 -7.22 -19.69
N LYS A 133 -12.69 -7.95 -19.14
CA LYS A 133 -12.34 -7.85 -17.71
C LYS A 133 -11.85 -6.45 -17.31
N LEU A 134 -11.10 -5.79 -18.18
CA LEU A 134 -10.61 -4.42 -17.94
C LEU A 134 -11.77 -3.41 -17.95
N GLU A 135 -12.74 -3.56 -18.85
CA GLU A 135 -13.96 -2.75 -18.88
C GLU A 135 -14.76 -2.94 -17.59
N GLU A 136 -15.01 -4.19 -17.16
CA GLU A 136 -15.71 -4.52 -15.91
C GLU A 136 -15.02 -3.91 -14.68
N THR A 137 -13.68 -3.99 -14.62
CA THR A 137 -12.91 -3.42 -13.52
C THR A 137 -13.05 -1.88 -13.48
N ILE A 138 -12.98 -1.23 -14.65
CA ILE A 138 -13.14 0.22 -14.75
C ILE A 138 -14.56 0.64 -14.36
N GLU A 139 -15.58 -0.06 -14.84
CA GLU A 139 -16.99 0.21 -14.51
C GLU A 139 -17.22 0.14 -13.00
N THR A 140 -16.67 -0.88 -12.34
CA THR A 140 -16.71 -1.03 -10.88
C THR A 140 -16.06 0.16 -10.18
N LEU A 141 -14.87 0.58 -10.62
CA LEU A 141 -14.17 1.73 -10.05
C LEU A 141 -14.90 3.05 -10.27
N GLU A 142 -15.58 3.23 -11.41
CA GLU A 142 -16.39 4.41 -11.70
C GLU A 142 -17.62 4.47 -10.77
N VAL A 143 -18.29 3.34 -10.53
CA VAL A 143 -19.38 3.26 -9.55
C VAL A 143 -18.90 3.67 -8.15
N LEU A 144 -17.71 3.19 -7.74
CA LEU A 144 -17.12 3.59 -6.46
C LEU A 144 -16.79 5.09 -6.42
N GLU A 145 -16.33 5.67 -7.53
CA GLU A 145 -16.05 7.10 -7.65
C GLU A 145 -17.31 7.96 -7.49
N GLU A 146 -18.44 7.53 -8.06
CA GLU A 146 -19.74 8.20 -7.90
C GLU A 146 -20.24 8.19 -6.44
N GLN A 147 -19.94 7.13 -5.69
CA GLN A 147 -20.34 6.98 -4.29
C GLN A 147 -19.56 7.87 -3.32
N ILE A 148 -18.38 8.38 -3.72
CA ILE A 148 -17.52 9.24 -2.88
C ILE A 148 -18.32 10.40 -2.26
N GLY A 149 -19.11 11.09 -3.10
CA GLY A 149 -19.92 12.24 -2.68
C GLY A 149 -21.02 11.85 -1.70
N LEU A 150 -21.65 10.69 -1.89
CA LEU A 150 -22.72 10.17 -1.03
C LEU A 150 -22.20 9.74 0.34
N LEU A 151 -20.98 9.19 0.38
CA LEU A 151 -20.28 8.80 1.61
C LEU A 151 -19.65 9.98 2.36
N GLY A 152 -19.69 11.18 1.77
CA GLY A 152 -19.10 12.38 2.34
C GLY A 152 -17.59 12.26 2.53
N LEU A 153 -16.93 11.47 1.68
CA LEU A 153 -15.49 11.33 1.64
C LEU A 153 -14.85 12.63 1.12
N LYS A 154 -13.73 13.01 1.70
CA LYS A 154 -13.05 14.28 1.38
C LYS A 154 -11.64 14.04 0.89
N GLU A 155 -11.25 14.80 -0.13
CA GLU A 155 -9.88 14.84 -0.63
C GLU A 155 -8.95 15.29 0.49
N ASN A 156 -7.95 14.47 0.81
CA ASN A 156 -7.03 14.76 1.91
C ASN A 156 -5.65 15.12 1.35
N PHE A 157 -5.48 16.36 0.86
CA PHE A 157 -4.24 16.82 0.20
C PHE A 157 -3.03 17.03 1.12
N GLY A 158 -3.16 16.77 2.41
CA GLY A 158 -2.12 17.16 3.34
C GLY A 158 -2.68 17.36 4.72
N SER A 159 -3.00 16.26 5.37
CA SER A 159 -2.60 16.14 6.75
C SER A 159 -2.33 14.67 6.93
N THR A 160 -1.05 14.30 6.85
CA THR A 160 -0.52 13.29 7.75
C THR A 160 -0.84 13.81 9.14
N LYS A 161 -2.10 13.67 9.59
CA LYS A 161 -2.36 13.43 10.98
C LYS A 161 -1.73 12.07 11.20
N GLN A 162 -0.40 12.09 11.33
CA GLN A 162 0.25 11.27 12.31
C GLN A 162 -0.71 11.31 13.48
N GLU A 163 -1.34 10.17 13.79
CA GLU A 163 -2.08 10.07 15.02
C GLU A 163 -1.10 10.56 16.09
N THR A 164 -1.23 11.82 16.48
CA THR A 164 -0.72 12.32 17.74
C THR A 164 -1.60 11.59 18.72
N ARG A 165 -1.24 10.34 18.97
CA ARG A 165 -1.75 9.55 20.06
C ARG A 165 -1.52 10.45 21.25
N THR A 166 -2.60 11.01 21.78
CA THR A 166 -2.52 11.93 22.90
C THR A 166 -1.72 11.19 23.96
N PRO A 167 -0.58 11.74 24.44
CA PRO A 167 0.24 11.03 25.40
C PRO A 167 -0.66 10.63 26.56
N SER A 168 -0.61 9.34 26.93
CA SER A 168 -1.50 8.74 27.93
C SER A 168 -1.59 9.67 29.15
N THR A 169 -2.80 9.94 29.60
CA THR A 169 -3.07 10.79 30.77
C THR A 169 -2.24 10.35 31.98
N SER A 170 -1.97 11.29 32.89
CA SER A 170 -1.22 11.13 34.15
C SER A 170 -1.21 9.69 34.68
N VAL A 171 -0.01 9.13 34.82
CA VAL A 171 0.17 7.81 35.45
C VAL A 171 0.18 8.03 36.96
N ASP A 172 -0.74 7.39 37.67
CA ASP A 172 -0.71 7.30 39.12
C ASP A 172 0.30 6.21 39.52
N GLU A 173 1.35 6.62 40.23
CA GLU A 173 2.46 5.75 40.65
C GLU A 173 2.01 4.62 41.59
N SER A 174 0.90 4.81 42.30
CA SER A 174 0.36 3.80 43.22
C SER A 174 -0.10 2.51 42.52
N TYR A 175 -0.28 2.54 41.19
CA TYR A 175 -0.67 1.38 40.38
C TYR A 175 0.49 0.71 39.64
N ILE A 176 1.74 1.13 39.88
CA ILE A 176 2.93 0.53 39.26
C ILE A 176 3.53 -0.52 40.20
N PHE A 177 3.40 -1.79 39.84
CA PHE A 177 3.92 -2.90 40.64
C PHE A 177 5.05 -3.64 39.92
N GLY A 178 6.05 -4.11 40.68
CA GLY A 178 7.07 -5.04 40.20
C GLY A 178 8.14 -4.46 39.27
N ARG A 179 8.12 -3.14 39.01
CA ARG A 179 9.07 -2.42 38.12
C ARG A 179 10.14 -1.62 38.87
N GLN A 180 10.25 -1.81 40.18
CA GLN A 180 11.11 -1.00 41.04
C GLN A 180 12.60 -1.10 40.63
N ARG A 181 13.04 -2.32 40.28
CA ARG A 181 14.42 -2.55 39.84
C ARG A 181 14.73 -1.84 38.54
N GLU A 182 13.83 -1.91 37.55
CA GLU A 182 14.02 -1.20 36.28
C GLU A 182 13.95 0.33 36.44
N LYS A 183 13.15 0.83 37.40
CA LYS A 183 13.09 2.26 37.75
C LYS A 183 14.44 2.72 38.30
N GLU A 184 14.97 2.02 39.30
CA GLU A 184 16.26 2.34 39.94
C GLU A 184 17.43 2.26 38.95
N ASP A 185 17.50 1.21 38.12
CA ASP A 185 18.54 1.06 37.10
C ASP A 185 18.49 2.19 36.06
N LEU A 186 17.29 2.65 35.68
CA LEU A 186 17.15 3.76 34.76
C LEU A 186 17.62 5.09 35.38
N ILE A 187 17.29 5.34 36.64
CA ILE A 187 17.72 6.54 37.38
C ILE A 187 19.25 6.55 37.52
N ASP A 188 19.84 5.43 37.93
CA ASP A 188 21.30 5.32 38.09
C ASP A 188 22.03 5.62 36.77
N ARG A 189 21.55 5.08 35.65
CA ARG A 189 22.11 5.35 34.31
C ARG A 189 21.90 6.77 33.81
N LEU A 190 20.87 7.47 34.30
CA LEU A 190 20.62 8.89 33.97
C LEU A 190 21.49 9.82 34.82
N LEU A 191 21.77 9.45 36.06
CA LEU A 191 22.58 10.20 37.01
C LEU A 191 24.08 9.86 36.92
N SER A 192 24.45 8.74 36.29
CA SER A 192 25.84 8.36 36.11
C SER A 192 26.56 9.38 35.23
N GLU A 193 27.57 10.06 35.78
CA GLU A 193 28.43 10.95 35.01
C GLU A 193 29.35 10.12 34.10
N ASP A 194 29.18 10.29 32.78
CA ASP A 194 30.15 9.76 31.82
C ASP A 194 31.48 10.50 32.00
N ALA A 195 32.56 9.75 32.26
CA ALA A 195 33.94 10.27 32.37
C ALA A 195 34.44 11.03 31.10
N SER A 196 33.63 11.09 30.05
CA SER A 196 33.94 11.71 28.75
C SER A 196 33.45 13.16 28.58
N GLY A 197 32.72 13.73 29.56
CA GLY A 197 32.27 15.13 29.51
C GLY A 197 31.30 15.45 28.37
N LYS A 198 30.64 14.46 27.78
CA LYS A 198 29.61 14.67 26.75
C LYS A 198 28.31 15.16 27.39
N LYS A 199 27.74 16.21 26.81
CA LYS A 199 26.64 17.01 27.38
C LYS A 199 25.24 16.39 27.23
N LEU A 200 25.12 15.17 26.69
CA LEU A 200 23.84 14.54 26.39
C LEU A 200 23.91 13.01 26.54
N THR A 201 23.17 12.49 27.52
CA THR A 201 23.00 11.04 27.77
C THR A 201 21.65 10.60 27.19
N VAL A 202 21.65 9.52 26.41
CA VAL A 202 20.45 8.93 25.81
C VAL A 202 20.29 7.50 26.29
N VAL A 203 19.13 7.20 26.90
CA VAL A 203 18.82 5.85 27.39
C VAL A 203 17.56 5.32 26.67
N PRO A 204 17.70 4.35 25.75
CA PRO A 204 16.55 3.80 25.02
C PRO A 204 15.78 2.77 25.86
N ILE A 205 14.44 2.84 25.83
CA ILE A 205 13.52 1.84 26.40
C ILE A 205 12.81 1.12 25.26
N VAL A 206 13.11 -0.16 25.07
CA VAL A 206 12.66 -0.97 23.91
C VAL A 206 11.82 -2.16 24.36
N GLY A 207 10.83 -2.55 23.56
CA GLY A 207 9.96 -3.70 23.82
C GLY A 207 8.66 -3.64 23.00
N MET A 208 7.91 -4.73 22.96
CA MET A 208 6.61 -4.82 22.28
C MET A 208 5.59 -3.78 22.81
N GLY A 209 4.52 -3.54 22.04
CA GLY A 209 3.41 -2.67 22.42
C GLY A 209 2.80 -3.06 23.78
N ASP A 210 2.21 -2.08 24.47
CA ASP A 210 1.48 -2.25 25.74
C ASP A 210 2.25 -2.88 26.92
N LEU A 211 3.56 -3.03 26.82
CA LEU A 211 4.42 -3.46 27.94
C LEU A 211 4.65 -2.39 29.03
N GLY A 212 4.01 -1.22 28.93
CA GLY A 212 4.18 -0.13 29.91
C GLY A 212 5.50 0.64 29.80
N LYS A 213 6.15 0.66 28.63
CA LYS A 213 7.41 1.41 28.41
C LYS A 213 7.25 2.91 28.73
N THR A 214 6.19 3.52 28.22
CA THR A 214 5.85 4.92 28.48
C THR A 214 5.50 5.16 29.94
N THR A 215 4.90 4.17 30.61
CA THR A 215 4.59 4.19 32.05
C THR A 215 5.86 4.23 32.88
N LEU A 216 6.85 3.37 32.57
CA LEU A 216 8.15 3.35 33.24
C LEU A 216 8.92 4.67 33.04
N ALA A 217 8.97 5.19 31.82
CA ALA A 217 9.64 6.47 31.53
C ALA A 217 9.05 7.62 32.36
N LYS A 218 7.72 7.66 32.51
CA LYS A 218 7.03 8.68 33.32
C LYS A 218 7.28 8.50 34.81
N ALA A 219 7.28 7.27 35.31
CA ALA A 219 7.54 6.96 36.71
C ALA A 219 8.97 7.30 37.15
N VAL A 220 9.93 7.30 36.22
CA VAL A 220 11.30 7.75 36.46
C VAL A 220 11.41 9.27 36.36
N TYR A 221 10.67 9.91 35.45
CA TYR A 221 10.69 11.37 35.31
C TYR A 221 10.04 12.10 36.50
N ASN A 222 9.04 11.49 37.14
CA ASN A 222 8.30 12.07 38.26
C ASN A 222 8.91 11.78 39.65
N ASP A 223 9.96 10.96 39.72
CA ASP A 223 10.69 10.62 40.95
C ASP A 223 11.74 11.70 41.29
#